data_AF-X1UUK0-F1
#
_entry.id   AF-X1UUK0-F1
#
_cell.length_a   1.000
_cell.length_b   1.000
_cell.length_c   1.000
_cell.angle_alpha   90.00
_cell.angle_beta   90.00
_cell.angle_gamma   90.00
#
_symmetry.space_group_name_H-M   'P 1'
#
loop_
_entity.id
_entity.type
_entity.pdbx_description
1 polymer ?
#
loop_
_entity_poly.entity_id
_entity_poly.type
_entity_poly.pdbx_seq_one_letter_code
_entity_poly.pdbx_strand_id
1 'polypeptide(L)'
;KYNIVTPERELACAPFRSQDGQDYFAAMKCAINMSYINRQVILHRVREVFSDVFHRDPLELGLRQVYDIAHNTAMLENHVIDGEECEVLVHRKGATRAFGPGCSQLPPAYRETGQPVIIGGSMETGSYLLAGMETGDQTFF
;
A
#
# COMPACT_ATOMS: atom_id res chain seq x y z
N LYS A 1 5.10 7.70 -30.13
CA LYS A 1 4.59 6.31 -30.28
C LYS A 1 3.08 6.24 -30.18
N TYR A 2 2.45 6.78 -29.12
CA TYR A 2 1.00 6.67 -28.90
C TYR A 2 0.21 7.97 -29.15
N ASN A 3 0.85 9.04 -29.64
CA ASN A 3 0.24 10.36 -29.89
C ASN A 3 -0.55 10.92 -28.70
N ILE A 4 -0.15 10.57 -27.47
CA ILE A 4 -0.69 11.18 -26.26
C ILE A 4 -0.02 12.54 -26.08
N VAL A 5 -0.84 13.60 -26.05
CA VAL A 5 -0.38 14.94 -25.72
C VAL A 5 -0.43 15.09 -24.20
N THR A 6 0.73 15.25 -23.58
CA THR A 6 0.82 15.52 -22.14
C THR A 6 1.00 17.02 -21.94
N PRO A 7 0.33 17.62 -20.94
CA PRO A 7 0.48 19.06 -20.67
C PRO A 7 1.88 19.39 -20.11
N GLU A 8 2.57 18.40 -19.55
CA GLU A 8 3.92 18.54 -19.01
C GLU A 8 4.77 17.30 -19.34
N ARG A 9 6.09 17.50 -19.45
CA ARG A 9 7.05 16.42 -19.77
C ARG A 9 7.08 15.34 -18.69
N GLU A 10 6.92 15.72 -17.43
CA GLU A 10 6.96 14.80 -16.28
C GLU A 10 5.68 13.98 -16.11
N LEU A 11 4.62 14.30 -16.86
CA LEU A 11 3.39 13.52 -16.96
C LEU A 11 3.44 12.49 -18.10
N ALA A 12 4.63 12.01 -18.44
CA ALA A 12 4.84 10.98 -19.44
C ALA A 12 4.04 9.72 -19.09
N CYS A 13 3.27 9.22 -20.05
CA CYS A 13 2.39 8.08 -19.86
C CYS A 13 2.27 7.23 -21.14
N ALA A 14 1.76 6.01 -20.97
CA ALA A 14 1.43 5.10 -22.06
C ALA A 14 0.03 4.51 -21.80
N PRO A 15 -0.72 4.11 -22.84
CA PRO A 15 -1.97 3.39 -22.65
C PRO A 15 -1.72 2.12 -21.82
N PHE A 16 -2.51 1.88 -20.78
CA PHE A 16 -2.28 0.75 -19.87
C PHE A 16 -2.17 -0.60 -20.60
N ARG A 17 -3.03 -0.84 -21.59
CA ARG A 17 -3.07 -2.08 -22.39
C ARG A 17 -2.02 -2.14 -23.52
N SER A 18 -1.18 -1.12 -23.68
CA SER A 18 -0.07 -1.16 -24.64
C SER A 18 1.08 -2.01 -24.13
N GLN A 19 1.99 -2.45 -25.03
CA GLN A 19 3.20 -3.18 -24.64
C GLN A 19 4.00 -2.42 -23.58
N ASP A 20 4.29 -1.13 -23.81
CA ASP A 20 5.08 -0.31 -22.87
C ASP A 20 4.36 -0.17 -21.51
N GLY A 21 3.03 -0.06 -21.51
CA GLY A 21 2.22 0.02 -20.28
C GLY A 21 2.23 -1.28 -19.48
N GLN A 22 2.11 -2.43 -20.15
CA GLN A 22 2.15 -3.74 -19.51
C GLN A 22 3.56 -4.11 -19.03
N ASP A 23 4.61 -3.77 -19.79
CA ASP A 23 6.00 -3.97 -19.38
C ASP A 23 6.32 -3.15 -18.13
N TYR A 24 5.92 -1.87 -18.11
CA TYR A 24 6.03 -1.03 -16.92
C TYR A 24 5.27 -1.62 -15.73
N PHE A 25 4.01 -2.04 -15.93
CA PHE A 25 3.19 -2.58 -14.85
C PHE A 25 3.79 -3.88 -14.28
N ALA A 26 4.34 -4.75 -15.12
CA ALA A 26 5.06 -5.94 -14.69
C ALA A 26 6.32 -5.61 -13.88
N ALA A 27 7.14 -4.67 -14.37
CA ALA A 27 8.33 -4.22 -13.67
C ALA A 27 8.00 -3.55 -12.32
N MET A 28 6.95 -2.72 -12.27
CA MET A 28 6.48 -2.08 -11.05
C MET A 28 6.00 -3.10 -10.02
N LYS A 29 5.23 -4.13 -10.42
CA LYS A 29 4.84 -5.22 -9.52
C LYS A 29 6.05 -5.96 -8.95
N CYS A 30 7.08 -6.20 -9.76
CA CYS A 30 8.33 -6.78 -9.29
C CYS A 30 9.01 -5.88 -8.24
N ALA A 31 9.08 -4.58 -8.48
CA ALA A 31 9.64 -3.61 -7.53
C ALA A 31 8.84 -3.56 -6.21
N ILE A 32 7.51 -3.64 -6.27
CA ILE A 32 6.64 -3.71 -5.10
C ILE A 32 6.92 -4.99 -4.29
N ASN A 33 7.01 -6.15 -4.94
CA ASN A 33 7.35 -7.42 -4.28
C ASN A 33 8.71 -7.33 -3.59
N MET A 34 9.71 -6.75 -4.26
CA MET A 34 11.02 -6.55 -3.66
C MET A 34 10.94 -5.59 -2.45
N SER A 35 10.10 -4.55 -2.50
CA SER A 35 9.88 -3.65 -1.37
C SER A 35 9.31 -4.38 -0.14
N TYR A 36 8.39 -5.33 -0.33
CA TYR A 36 7.82 -6.14 0.75
C TYR A 36 8.88 -7.08 1.34
N ILE A 37 9.65 -7.77 0.48
CA ILE A 37 10.75 -8.64 0.94
C ILE A 37 11.76 -7.84 1.76
N ASN A 38 12.14 -6.65 1.28
CA ASN A 38 13.06 -5.77 1.99
C ASN A 38 12.56 -5.43 3.40
N ARG A 39 11.28 -5.04 3.54
CA ARG A 39 10.69 -4.74 4.86
C ARG A 39 10.58 -5.97 5.76
N GLN A 40 10.33 -7.16 5.20
CA GLN A 40 10.30 -8.40 5.98
C GLN A 40 11.69 -8.80 6.49
N VAL A 41 12.74 -8.64 5.68
CA VAL A 41 14.12 -8.86 6.11
C VAL A 41 14.50 -7.88 7.23
N ILE A 42 14.14 -6.60 7.08
CA ILE A 42 14.35 -5.59 8.13
C ILE A 42 13.62 -5.98 9.42
N LEU A 43 12.34 -6.36 9.35
CA LEU A 43 11.56 -6.80 10.51
C LEU A 43 12.22 -8.00 11.21
N HIS A 44 12.75 -8.96 10.46
CA HIS A 44 13.48 -10.09 11.03
C HIS A 44 14.74 -9.63 11.80
N ARG A 45 15.53 -8.71 11.22
CA ARG A 45 16.70 -8.14 11.91
C ARG A 45 16.32 -7.34 13.17
N VAL A 46 15.22 -6.59 13.13
CA VAL A 46 14.69 -5.90 14.33
C VAL A 46 14.40 -6.91 15.44
N ARG A 47 13.77 -8.05 15.11
CA ARG A 47 13.48 -9.10 16.08
C ARG A 47 14.75 -9.71 16.69
N GLU A 48 15.76 -10.00 15.88
CA GLU A 48 17.06 -10.50 16.37
C GLU A 48 17.69 -9.53 17.37
N VAL A 49 17.77 -8.23 17.02
CA VAL A 49 18.36 -7.20 17.89
C VAL A 49 17.60 -7.09 19.23
N PHE A 50 16.27 -7.12 19.20
CA PHE A 50 15.47 -7.08 20.44
C PHE A 50 15.68 -8.35 21.27
N SER A 51 15.75 -9.52 20.64
CA SER A 51 16.04 -10.78 21.33
C SER A 51 17.39 -10.75 22.02
N ASP A 52 18.41 -10.22 21.35
CA ASP A 52 19.77 -10.14 21.88
C ASP A 52 19.88 -9.19 23.07
N VAL A 53 19.18 -8.04 23.03
CA VAL A 53 19.20 -7.03 24.10
C VAL A 53 18.38 -7.46 25.32
N PHE A 54 17.20 -8.03 25.11
CA PHE A 54 16.27 -8.38 26.19
C PHE A 54 16.39 -9.84 26.65
N HIS A 55 17.20 -10.65 25.96
CA HIS A 55 17.39 -12.08 26.22
C HIS A 55 16.06 -12.85 26.29
N ARG A 56 15.13 -12.54 25.39
CA ARG A 56 13.79 -13.14 25.32
C ARG A 56 13.36 -13.33 23.88
N ASP A 57 12.53 -14.34 23.66
CA ASP A 57 11.96 -14.58 22.33
C ASP A 57 11.14 -13.35 21.85
N PRO A 58 11.30 -12.92 20.58
CA PRO A 58 10.56 -11.78 20.04
C PRO A 58 9.04 -11.88 20.16
N LEU A 59 8.46 -13.08 20.11
CA LEU A 59 7.01 -13.27 20.27
C LEU A 59 6.57 -13.13 21.72
N GLU A 60 7.41 -13.54 22.68
CA GLU A 60 7.18 -13.30 24.11
C GLU A 60 7.29 -11.80 24.45
N LEU A 61 8.14 -11.07 23.74
CA LEU A 61 8.20 -9.60 23.77
C LEU A 61 7.01 -8.93 23.08
N GLY A 62 6.14 -9.68 22.41
CA GLY A 62 4.97 -9.15 21.70
C GLY A 62 5.28 -8.50 20.36
N LEU A 63 6.45 -8.75 19.75
CA LEU A 63 6.87 -8.14 18.47
C LEU A 63 6.17 -8.76 17.26
N ARG A 64 4.88 -8.43 17.13
CA ARG A 64 4.01 -8.82 16.03
C ARG A 64 3.90 -7.68 15.01
N GLN A 65 3.81 -8.04 13.74
CA GLN A 65 3.52 -7.07 12.70
C GLN A 65 2.06 -6.67 12.78
N VAL A 66 1.79 -5.38 12.97
CA VAL A 66 0.43 -4.84 12.94
C VAL A 66 -0.09 -4.82 11.50
N TYR A 67 0.61 -4.15 10.60
CA TYR A 67 0.24 -4.10 9.18
C TYR A 67 1.45 -3.78 8.30
N ASP A 68 1.35 -4.05 7.00
CA ASP A 68 2.29 -3.59 5.98
C ASP A 68 1.49 -2.93 4.87
N ILE A 69 1.88 -1.72 4.47
CA ILE A 69 1.24 -1.05 3.35
C ILE A 69 2.21 -0.18 2.56
N ALA A 70 2.01 -0.17 1.26
CA ALA A 70 2.72 0.71 0.34
C ALA A 70 1.96 2.03 0.13
N HIS A 71 2.71 3.11 -0.09
CA HIS A 71 2.16 4.44 -0.39
C HIS A 71 2.54 4.98 -1.78
N ASN A 72 3.30 4.19 -2.54
CA ASN A 72 3.72 4.46 -3.92
C ASN A 72 3.45 3.21 -4.77
N THR A 73 2.28 3.14 -5.40
CA THR A 73 1.82 1.97 -6.16
C THR A 73 0.85 2.37 -7.26
N ALA A 74 0.69 1.50 -8.26
CA ALA A 74 -0.53 1.46 -9.08
C ALA A 74 -1.15 0.06 -8.98
N MET A 75 -2.44 -0.05 -8.72
CA MET A 75 -3.13 -1.34 -8.57
C MET A 75 -4.45 -1.35 -9.33
N LEU A 76 -4.79 -2.49 -9.94
CA LEU A 76 -6.12 -2.71 -10.51
C LEU A 76 -7.10 -2.98 -9.37
N GLU A 77 -8.14 -2.17 -9.29
CA GLU A 77 -9.13 -2.22 -8.22
C GLU A 77 -10.52 -2.02 -8.81
N ASN A 78 -11.52 -2.70 -8.23
CA ASN A 78 -12.91 -2.52 -8.59
C ASN A 78 -13.53 -1.46 -7.68
N HIS A 79 -14.11 -0.43 -8.28
CA HIS A 79 -14.77 0.67 -7.59
C HIS A 79 -16.09 1.03 -8.27
N VAL A 80 -17.03 1.61 -7.54
CA VAL A 80 -18.28 2.11 -8.11
C VAL A 80 -18.08 3.57 -8.54
N ILE A 81 -18.23 3.86 -9.83
CA ILE A 81 -18.09 5.21 -10.40
C ILE A 81 -19.41 5.53 -11.12
N ASP A 82 -20.05 6.62 -10.74
CA ASP A 82 -21.36 7.03 -11.28
C ASP A 82 -22.44 5.92 -11.23
N GLY A 83 -22.37 5.05 -10.22
CA GLY A 83 -23.29 3.93 -10.00
C GLY A 83 -22.94 2.64 -10.74
N GLU A 84 -21.83 2.61 -11.50
CA GLU A 84 -21.38 1.44 -12.25
C GLU A 84 -20.11 0.83 -11.65
N GLU A 85 -20.04 -0.50 -11.56
CA GLU A 85 -18.81 -1.19 -11.19
C GLU A 85 -17.77 -1.06 -12.31
N CYS A 86 -16.63 -0.46 -11.96
CA CYS A 86 -15.54 -0.16 -12.88
C CYS A 86 -14.23 -0.75 -12.34
N GLU A 87 -13.52 -1.50 -13.19
CA GLU A 87 -12.12 -1.86 -12.93
C GLU A 87 -11.22 -0.69 -13.36
N VAL A 88 -10.53 -0.09 -12.41
CA VAL A 88 -9.66 1.07 -12.63
C VAL A 88 -8.25 0.81 -12.11
N LEU A 89 -7.26 1.37 -12.79
CA LEU A 89 -5.88 1.40 -12.30
C LEU A 89 -5.72 2.59 -11.36
N VAL A 90 -5.73 2.35 -10.05
CA VAL A 90 -5.59 3.40 -9.04
C VAL A 90 -4.12 3.70 -8.81
N HIS A 91 -3.68 4.91 -9.17
CA HIS A 91 -2.33 5.41 -8.91
C HIS A 91 -2.29 6.11 -7.55
N ARG A 92 -1.48 5.60 -6.63
CA ARG A 92 -1.18 6.23 -5.34
C ARG A 92 0.30 6.63 -5.31
N LYS A 93 0.59 7.92 -5.13
CA LYS A 93 1.94 8.46 -4.94
C LYS A 93 1.95 9.34 -3.69
N GLY A 94 2.61 8.89 -2.63
CA GLY A 94 2.51 9.49 -1.30
C GLY A 94 1.12 9.33 -0.66
N ALA A 95 0.36 8.33 -1.09
CA ALA A 95 -1.00 8.07 -0.62
C ALA A 95 -1.18 6.58 -0.32
N THR A 96 -1.99 6.26 0.69
CA THR A 96 -2.13 4.91 1.23
C THR A 96 -3.55 4.44 0.98
N ARG A 97 -3.72 3.17 0.58
CA ARG A 97 -5.06 2.56 0.53
C ARG A 97 -5.67 2.49 1.92
N ALA A 98 -6.97 2.74 2.09
CA ALA A 98 -7.61 2.76 3.38
C ALA A 98 -9.02 2.12 3.36
N PHE A 99 -9.09 0.81 3.11
CA PHE A 99 -10.37 0.08 3.12
C PHE A 99 -11.12 0.23 4.45
N GLY A 100 -12.42 0.51 4.35
CA GLY A 100 -13.32 0.61 5.49
C GLY A 100 -13.66 -0.75 6.14
N PRO A 101 -14.38 -0.72 7.28
CA PRO A 101 -14.97 -1.91 7.88
C PRO A 101 -15.78 -2.75 6.89
N GLY A 102 -15.86 -4.06 7.14
CA GLY A 102 -16.60 -5.02 6.32
C GLY A 102 -15.88 -5.48 5.04
N CYS A 103 -14.82 -4.78 4.60
CA CYS A 103 -14.11 -5.15 3.37
C CYS A 103 -13.52 -6.58 3.44
N SER A 104 -13.89 -7.42 2.48
CA SER A 104 -13.50 -8.83 2.42
C SER A 104 -12.00 -9.05 2.21
N GLN A 105 -11.31 -8.06 1.63
CA GLN A 105 -9.85 -8.08 1.42
C GLN A 105 -9.07 -7.84 2.73
N LEU A 106 -9.74 -7.44 3.82
CA LEU A 106 -9.08 -7.24 5.10
C LEU A 106 -8.83 -8.55 5.84
N PRO A 107 -7.69 -8.67 6.53
CA PRO A 107 -7.47 -9.73 7.52
C PRO A 107 -8.62 -9.75 8.53
N PRO A 108 -9.04 -10.93 9.02
CA PRO A 108 -10.17 -11.04 9.96
C PRO A 108 -10.07 -10.11 11.18
N ALA A 109 -8.86 -9.93 11.72
CA ALA A 109 -8.60 -9.07 12.87
C ALA A 109 -8.93 -7.58 12.66
N TYR A 110 -9.03 -7.13 11.40
CA TYR A 110 -9.26 -5.72 11.05
C TYR A 110 -10.56 -5.51 10.29
N ARG A 111 -11.35 -6.57 10.07
CA ARG A 111 -12.58 -6.47 9.27
C ARG A 111 -13.63 -5.59 9.96
N GLU A 112 -13.70 -5.59 11.29
CA GLU A 112 -14.66 -4.76 12.02
C GLU A 112 -14.18 -3.32 12.20
N THR A 113 -12.86 -3.11 12.28
CA THR A 113 -12.28 -1.79 12.58
C THR A 113 -11.90 -1.00 11.32
N GLY A 114 -11.80 -1.66 10.17
CA GLY A 114 -11.21 -1.09 8.96
C GLY A 114 -9.69 -1.30 8.91
N GLN A 115 -9.12 -1.01 7.74
CA GLN A 115 -7.71 -1.24 7.45
C GLN A 115 -6.81 -0.35 8.32
N PRO A 116 -5.75 -0.89 8.95
CA PRO A 116 -4.74 -0.04 9.57
C PRO A 116 -4.04 0.84 8.52
N VAL A 117 -3.97 2.15 8.78
CA VAL A 117 -3.30 3.14 7.95
C VAL A 117 -2.14 3.73 8.74
N ILE A 118 -0.91 3.43 8.30
CA ILE A 118 0.32 3.87 8.97
C ILE A 118 0.78 5.18 8.32
N ILE A 119 0.79 6.27 9.09
CA ILE A 119 1.26 7.58 8.66
C ILE A 119 2.59 7.86 9.35
N GLY A 120 3.67 7.74 8.59
CA GLY A 120 5.01 8.10 9.04
C GLY A 120 5.15 9.61 9.15
N GLY A 121 5.70 10.07 10.28
CA GLY A 121 6.23 11.43 10.41
C GLY A 121 7.61 11.57 9.75
N SER A 122 8.41 12.51 10.25
CA SER A 122 9.85 12.59 9.99
C SER A 122 10.62 12.00 11.17
N MET A 123 11.96 12.05 11.11
CA MET A 123 12.81 11.61 12.23
C MET A 123 12.55 12.37 13.54
N GLU A 124 11.90 13.53 13.48
CA GLU A 124 11.70 14.43 14.62
C GLU A 124 10.21 14.71 14.92
N THR A 125 9.28 14.11 14.17
CA THR A 125 7.84 14.35 14.36
C THR A 125 7.08 13.08 14.71
N GLY A 126 5.86 13.27 15.23
CA GLY A 126 4.96 12.17 15.55
C GLY A 126 4.55 11.37 14.32
N SER A 127 4.37 10.06 14.51
CA SER A 127 3.71 9.17 13.56
C SER A 127 2.32 8.79 14.08
N TYR A 128 1.41 8.44 13.18
CA TYR A 128 0.02 8.13 13.51
C TYR A 128 -0.39 6.77 12.95
N LEU A 129 -1.29 6.10 13.68
CA LEU A 129 -2.01 4.92 13.20
C LEU A 129 -3.49 5.29 13.12
N LEU A 130 -4.08 5.17 11.94
CA LEU A 130 -5.49 5.41 11.68
C LEU A 130 -6.17 4.12 11.23
N ALA A 131 -7.49 4.18 11.06
CA ALA A 131 -8.28 3.13 10.47
C ALA A 131 -8.98 3.65 9.21
N GLY A 132 -9.02 2.82 8.16
CA GLY A 132 -9.82 3.10 6.97
C GLY A 132 -11.31 3.14 7.31
N MET A 133 -12.04 4.00 6.61
CA MET A 133 -13.46 4.26 6.84
C MET A 133 -14.26 4.01 5.56
N GLU A 134 -15.56 3.77 5.69
CA GLU A 134 -16.44 3.63 4.53
C GLU A 134 -16.39 4.85 3.61
N THR A 135 -16.31 6.05 4.20
CA THR A 135 -16.17 7.32 3.47
C THR A 135 -14.86 7.46 2.69
N GLY A 136 -13.94 6.50 2.80
CA GLY A 136 -12.74 6.43 1.97
C GLY A 136 -13.07 6.11 0.50
N ASP A 137 -14.27 5.59 0.21
CA ASP A 137 -14.77 5.36 -1.15
C ASP A 137 -14.65 6.60 -2.05
N GLN A 138 -14.85 7.80 -1.49
CA GLN A 138 -14.68 9.10 -2.16
C GLN A 138 -13.27 9.31 -2.75
N THR A 139 -12.29 8.55 -2.27
CA THR A 139 -10.89 8.60 -2.69
C THR A 139 -10.38 7.25 -3.20
N PHE A 140 -11.28 6.37 -3.66
CA PHE A 140 -10.95 5.00 -4.07
C PHE A 140 -10.33 4.16 -2.95
N PHE A 141 -10.73 4.41 -1.71
CA PHE A 141 -10.19 3.86 -0.46
C PHE A 141 -8.69 4.09 -0.26
#